data_AF-H0G657-F1
#
_entry.id   AF-H0G657-F1
#
_cell.length_a   1.000
_cell.length_b   1.000
_cell.length_c   1.000
_cell.angle_alpha   90.00
_cell.angle_beta   90.00
_cell.angle_gamma   90.00
#
_symmetry.space_group_name_H-M   'P 1'
#
loop_
_entity.id
_entity.type
_entity.pdbx_description
1 polymer ?
#
loop_
_entity_poly.entity_id
_entity_poly.type
_entity_poly.pdbx_seq_one_letter_code
_entity_poly.pdbx_strand_id
1 'polypeptide(L)'
;MSLLTAINEACDIVSLSQFDNVYGSDEPNAQTMVAMAQEAGDEIARRADWQKTLKFHTLTASPENLPSDFQRLTPGGSIRTSAGAFIRPVTNSGQWAVIVGIPSTQPYFFIKGGQVLISPASAAAGAVVDYVSKNWILHDPDGPQATFSADDDTTLFPERLLVKGIIWRWKRQKGLAYEDNLAEFEADLAQEINADRGAG
;
A
#
# COMPACT_ATOMS: atom_id res chain seq x y z
N MET A 1 -3.11 -17.19 3.31
CA MET A 1 -2.17 -17.90 2.40
C MET A 1 -0.80 -17.24 2.49
N SER A 2 0.28 -18.01 2.54
CA SER A 2 1.66 -17.46 2.62
C SER A 2 2.31 -17.24 1.25
N LEU A 3 3.45 -16.56 1.21
CA LEU A 3 4.28 -16.36 0.01
C LEU A 3 4.61 -17.70 -0.66
N LEU A 4 5.14 -18.66 0.09
CA LEU A 4 5.51 -19.98 -0.43
C LEU A 4 4.30 -20.69 -1.04
N THR A 5 3.16 -20.65 -0.34
CA THR A 5 1.92 -21.29 -0.80
C THR A 5 1.42 -20.64 -2.09
N ALA A 6 1.43 -19.30 -2.17
CA ALA A 6 1.00 -18.57 -3.36
C ALA A 6 1.90 -18.84 -4.58
N ILE A 7 3.21 -18.93 -4.38
CA ILE A 7 4.15 -19.28 -5.45
C ILE A 7 3.95 -20.73 -5.90
N ASN A 8 3.78 -21.68 -4.97
CA ASN A 8 3.55 -23.08 -5.33
C ASN A 8 2.21 -23.29 -6.05
N GLU A 9 1.15 -22.56 -5.68
CA GLU A 9 -0.11 -22.57 -6.43
C GLU A 9 0.07 -22.03 -7.86
N ALA A 10 0.86 -20.97 -8.04
CA ALA A 10 1.22 -20.49 -9.36
C ALA A 10 2.03 -21.53 -10.15
N CYS A 11 3.00 -22.21 -9.52
CA CYS A 11 3.79 -23.29 -10.12
C CYS A 11 2.92 -24.43 -10.65
N ASP A 12 1.93 -24.87 -9.87
CA ASP A 12 1.00 -25.93 -10.27
C ASP A 12 0.24 -25.55 -11.55
N ILE A 13 -0.17 -24.29 -11.67
CA ILE A 13 -0.89 -23.78 -12.84
C ILE A 13 0.02 -23.65 -14.07
N VAL A 14 1.29 -23.25 -13.88
CA VAL A 14 2.25 -23.10 -14.98
C VAL A 14 3.08 -24.36 -15.25
N SER A 15 2.76 -25.48 -14.60
CA SER A 15 3.45 -26.78 -14.73
C SER A 15 4.95 -26.72 -14.36
N LEU A 16 5.30 -25.97 -13.32
CA LEU A 16 6.61 -26.01 -12.67
C LEU A 16 6.56 -26.93 -11.44
N SER A 17 7.72 -27.45 -11.04
CA SER A 17 7.85 -28.13 -9.75
C SER A 17 7.65 -27.14 -8.61
N GLN A 18 6.97 -27.58 -7.55
CA GLN A 18 6.87 -26.84 -6.30
C GLN A 18 8.24 -26.71 -5.64
N PHE A 19 8.39 -25.66 -4.83
CA PHE A 19 9.58 -25.41 -4.02
C PHE A 19 9.32 -25.78 -2.56
N ASP A 20 10.34 -26.29 -1.87
CA ASP A 20 10.30 -26.49 -0.41
C ASP A 20 10.45 -25.17 0.35
N ASN A 21 11.25 -24.25 -0.20
CA ASN A 21 11.41 -22.87 0.23
C ASN A 21 11.64 -21.96 -0.98
N VAL A 22 11.22 -20.70 -0.90
CA VAL A 22 11.43 -19.72 -2.00
C VAL A 22 12.26 -18.54 -1.54
N TYR A 23 12.01 -18.04 -0.34
CA TYR A 23 12.81 -17.00 0.28
C TYR A 23 14.12 -17.56 0.83
N GLY A 24 15.24 -16.90 0.51
CA GLY A 24 16.58 -17.37 0.89
C GLY A 24 17.08 -18.58 0.09
N SER A 25 16.35 -19.03 -0.93
CA SER A 25 16.78 -20.09 -1.84
C SER A 25 17.86 -19.61 -2.80
N ASP A 26 18.85 -20.48 -3.06
CA ASP A 26 19.87 -20.26 -4.10
C ASP A 26 19.37 -20.67 -5.50
N GLU A 27 18.16 -21.22 -5.61
CA GLU A 27 17.60 -21.60 -6.91
C GLU A 27 17.17 -20.35 -7.70
N PRO A 28 17.69 -20.14 -8.94
CA PRO A 28 17.36 -18.95 -9.73
C PRO A 28 15.86 -18.82 -10.07
N ASN A 29 15.14 -19.94 -10.21
CA ASN A 29 13.70 -19.90 -10.47
C ASN A 29 12.93 -19.42 -9.24
N ALA A 30 13.27 -19.91 -8.04
CA ALA A 30 12.66 -19.46 -6.79
C ALA A 30 12.87 -17.96 -6.59
N GLN A 31 14.08 -17.46 -6.81
CA GLN A 31 14.40 -16.02 -6.75
C GLN A 31 13.57 -15.20 -7.76
N THR A 32 13.38 -15.74 -8.98
CA THR A 32 12.55 -15.09 -10.01
C THR A 32 11.08 -15.04 -9.57
N MET A 33 10.55 -16.12 -8.99
CA MET A 33 9.16 -16.18 -8.51
C MET A 33 8.92 -15.21 -7.35
N VAL A 34 9.86 -15.09 -6.41
CA VAL A 34 9.80 -14.10 -5.32
C VAL A 34 9.82 -12.67 -5.88
N ALA A 35 10.68 -12.38 -6.86
CA ALA A 35 10.73 -11.07 -7.50
C ALA A 35 9.40 -10.72 -8.21
N MET A 36 8.79 -11.69 -8.90
CA MET A 36 7.47 -11.50 -9.52
C MET A 36 6.35 -11.30 -8.48
N ALA A 37 6.40 -12.04 -7.37
CA ALA A 37 5.45 -11.89 -6.28
C ALA A 37 5.56 -10.50 -5.64
N GLN A 38 6.78 -10.01 -5.40
CA GLN A 38 7.03 -8.67 -4.89
C GLN A 38 6.48 -7.60 -5.85
N GLU A 39 6.79 -7.70 -7.16
CA GLU A 39 6.31 -6.73 -8.16
C GLU A 39 4.77 -6.74 -8.27
N ALA A 40 4.15 -7.92 -8.27
CA ALA A 40 2.70 -8.06 -8.30
C ALA A 40 2.05 -7.46 -7.06
N GLY A 41 2.57 -7.75 -5.86
CA GLY A 41 2.02 -7.22 -4.63
C GLY A 41 2.19 -5.71 -4.50
N ASP A 42 3.34 -5.16 -4.90
CA ASP A 42 3.56 -3.71 -4.93
C ASP A 42 2.59 -3.00 -5.87
N GLU A 43 2.23 -3.62 -6.99
CA GLU A 43 1.22 -3.11 -7.91
C GLU A 43 -0.18 -3.16 -7.29
N ILE A 44 -0.60 -4.33 -6.80
CA ILE A 44 -1.94 -4.53 -6.21
C ILE A 44 -2.15 -3.57 -5.03
N ALA A 45 -1.15 -3.44 -4.15
CA ALA A 45 -1.20 -2.54 -3.00
C ALA A 45 -1.39 -1.07 -3.39
N ARG A 46 -0.86 -0.64 -4.56
CA ARG A 46 -0.99 0.74 -5.05
C ARG A 46 -2.31 1.03 -5.75
N ARG A 47 -3.03 0.01 -6.20
CA ARG A 47 -4.26 0.19 -7.01
C ARG A 47 -5.51 0.49 -6.16
N ALA A 48 -5.45 0.29 -4.84
CA ALA A 48 -6.55 0.63 -3.93
C ALA A 48 -6.08 1.04 -2.54
N ASP A 49 -7.01 1.66 -1.80
CA ASP A 49 -6.91 1.94 -0.38
C ASP A 49 -7.44 0.73 0.39
N TRP A 50 -6.68 -0.37 0.43
CA TRP A 50 -7.08 -1.61 1.10
C TRP A 50 -7.38 -1.36 2.58
N GLN A 51 -8.50 -1.85 3.12
CA GLN A 51 -8.92 -1.56 4.50
C GLN A 51 -7.83 -1.92 5.52
N LYS A 52 -7.10 -3.03 5.30
CA LYS A 52 -6.02 -3.49 6.19
C LYS A 52 -4.76 -2.61 6.15
N THR A 53 -4.57 -1.80 5.10
CA THR A 53 -3.42 -0.87 4.97
C THR A 53 -3.77 0.56 5.41
N LEU A 54 -5.03 0.85 5.73
CA LEU A 54 -5.44 2.12 6.32
C LEU A 54 -4.91 2.26 7.75
N LYS A 55 -4.27 3.40 8.02
CA LYS A 55 -3.68 3.76 9.30
C LYS A 55 -4.01 5.20 9.66
N PHE A 56 -3.79 5.55 10.91
CA PHE A 56 -3.89 6.92 11.39
C PHE A 56 -2.67 7.29 12.22
N HIS A 57 -2.31 8.57 12.19
CA HIS A 57 -1.26 9.16 13.01
C HIS A 57 -1.79 10.39 13.73
N THR A 58 -1.52 10.52 15.02
CA THR A 58 -1.94 11.69 15.81
C THR A 58 -0.78 12.66 15.93
N LEU A 59 -0.97 13.86 15.41
CA LEU A 59 0.02 14.93 15.47
C LEU A 59 0.12 15.51 16.88
N THR A 60 1.34 15.83 17.26
CA THR A 60 1.68 16.51 18.51
C THR A 60 2.04 17.97 18.27
N ALA A 61 2.62 18.29 17.10
CA ALA A 61 3.06 19.64 16.73
C ALA A 61 3.04 19.86 15.20
N SER A 62 3.46 21.05 14.77
CA SER A 62 3.69 21.42 13.37
C SER A 62 5.00 22.20 13.27
N PRO A 63 5.92 21.85 12.35
CA PRO A 63 5.89 20.68 11.47
C PRO A 63 6.11 19.36 12.23
N GLU A 64 5.64 18.24 11.69
CA GLU A 64 5.90 16.91 12.24
C GLU A 64 6.15 15.89 11.11
N ASN A 65 7.04 14.93 11.37
CA ASN A 65 7.36 13.87 10.41
C ASN A 65 6.17 12.91 10.27
N LEU A 66 5.87 12.52 9.04
CA LEU A 66 4.96 11.41 8.78
C LEU A 66 5.59 10.08 9.22
N PRO A 67 4.77 9.08 9.59
CA PRO A 67 5.24 7.73 9.88
C PRO A 67 6.10 7.15 8.76
N SER A 68 7.06 6.30 9.11
CA SER A 68 8.00 5.68 8.14
C SER A 68 7.30 4.78 7.12
N ASP A 69 6.13 4.27 7.46
CA ASP A 69 5.28 3.43 6.61
C ASP A 69 4.29 4.26 5.77
N PHE A 70 4.27 5.59 5.88
CA PHE A 70 3.40 6.45 5.09
C PHE A 70 3.63 6.28 3.58
N GLN A 71 2.56 6.05 2.82
CA GLN A 71 2.58 6.06 1.35
C GLN A 71 1.88 7.29 0.77
N ARG A 72 0.64 7.52 1.17
CA ARG A 72 -0.20 8.64 0.72
C ARG A 72 -1.27 8.94 1.75
N LEU A 73 -1.84 10.14 1.67
CA LEU A 73 -3.05 10.49 2.40
C LEU A 73 -4.27 9.77 1.82
N THR A 74 -5.27 9.48 2.66
CA THR A 74 -6.58 9.03 2.18
C THR A 74 -7.31 10.15 1.43
N PRO A 75 -8.12 9.82 0.42
CA PRO A 75 -8.95 10.80 -0.27
C PRO A 75 -10.10 11.28 0.63
N GLY A 76 -10.59 12.50 0.40
CA GLY A 76 -11.85 12.95 1.01
C GLY A 76 -11.77 13.51 2.44
N GLY A 77 -10.61 14.02 2.87
CA GLY A 77 -10.47 14.70 4.17
C GLY A 77 -9.55 13.96 5.14
N SER A 78 -8.34 13.67 4.68
CA SER A 78 -7.33 12.87 5.40
C SER A 78 -6.76 13.50 6.66
N ILE A 79 -6.96 14.79 6.90
CA ILE A 79 -6.49 15.43 8.13
C ILE A 79 -7.63 16.17 8.79
N ARG A 80 -7.84 15.86 10.07
CA ARG A 80 -8.88 16.46 10.92
C ARG A 80 -8.27 16.96 12.21
N THR A 81 -8.78 18.08 12.71
CA THR A 81 -8.41 18.59 14.04
C THR A 81 -8.88 17.62 15.13
N SER A 82 -8.42 17.83 16.36
CA SER A 82 -8.90 17.09 17.55
C SER A 82 -10.42 17.24 17.78
N ALA A 83 -11.02 18.31 17.28
CA ALA A 83 -12.47 18.54 17.30
C ALA A 83 -13.22 17.88 16.12
N GLY A 84 -12.51 17.17 15.23
CA GLY A 84 -13.10 16.48 14.07
C GLY A 84 -13.33 17.35 12.84
N ALA A 85 -12.86 18.61 12.82
CA ALA A 85 -13.00 19.49 11.67
C ALA A 85 -11.91 19.22 10.63
N PHE A 86 -12.26 19.12 9.35
CA PHE A 86 -11.28 18.93 8.28
C PHE A 86 -10.31 20.11 8.15
N ILE A 87 -9.03 19.79 8.02
CA ILE A 87 -7.96 20.73 7.68
C ILE A 87 -7.84 20.78 6.16
N ARG A 88 -7.82 21.98 5.57
CA ARG A 88 -7.84 22.12 4.10
C ARG A 88 -6.46 21.83 3.49
N PRO A 89 -6.37 20.98 2.46
CA PRO A 89 -5.11 20.73 1.78
C PRO A 89 -4.67 21.98 0.99
N VAL A 90 -3.38 22.26 1.03
CA VAL A 90 -2.68 23.12 0.10
C VAL A 90 -1.70 22.23 -0.65
N THR A 91 -1.66 22.29 -1.97
CA THR A 91 -0.79 21.41 -2.78
C THR A 91 0.36 22.17 -3.45
N ASN A 92 0.29 23.50 -3.47
CA ASN A 92 1.28 24.36 -4.08
C ASN A 92 2.12 25.09 -3.01
N SER A 93 3.45 25.03 -3.14
CA SER A 93 4.37 25.64 -2.18
C SER A 93 4.27 27.17 -2.11
N GLY A 94 3.95 27.83 -3.23
CA GLY A 94 3.74 29.28 -3.28
C GLY A 94 2.45 29.70 -2.56
N GLN A 95 1.36 28.94 -2.76
CA GLN A 95 0.12 29.15 -2.00
C GLN A 95 0.34 28.94 -0.50
N TRP A 96 1.11 27.91 -0.13
CA TRP A 96 1.47 27.66 1.26
C TRP A 96 2.22 28.83 1.88
N ALA A 97 3.21 29.40 1.18
CA ALA A 97 3.96 30.55 1.66
C ALA A 97 3.09 31.78 1.94
N VAL A 98 2.07 32.02 1.12
CA VAL A 98 1.10 33.11 1.33
C VAL A 98 0.18 32.80 2.52
N ILE A 99 -0.36 31.58 2.61
CA ILE A 99 -1.30 31.17 3.67
C ILE A 99 -0.65 31.25 5.06
N VAL A 100 0.61 30.84 5.21
CA VAL A 100 1.31 30.89 6.50
C VAL A 100 1.55 32.34 6.96
N GLY A 101 1.65 33.30 6.02
CA GLY A 101 1.84 34.71 6.33
C GLY A 101 0.56 35.45 6.73
N ILE A 102 -0.62 34.83 6.57
CA ILE A 102 -1.92 35.46 6.83
C ILE A 102 -2.62 34.72 7.97
N PRO A 103 -2.93 35.39 9.10
CA PRO A 103 -3.73 34.78 10.16
C PRO A 103 -5.07 34.28 9.62
N SER A 104 -5.37 33.01 9.87
CA SER A 104 -6.61 32.36 9.43
C SER A 104 -7.20 31.53 10.58
N THR A 105 -8.51 31.61 10.75
CA THR A 105 -9.26 30.71 11.63
C THR A 105 -9.51 29.34 11.00
N GLN A 106 -9.52 29.28 9.66
CA GLN A 106 -9.56 28.02 8.91
C GLN A 106 -8.16 27.40 8.92
N PRO A 107 -8.00 26.16 9.44
CA PRO A 107 -6.73 25.48 9.38
C PRO A 107 -6.46 24.92 7.97
N TYR A 108 -5.20 24.99 7.58
CA TYR A 108 -4.65 24.46 6.33
C TYR A 108 -3.47 23.54 6.61
N PHE A 109 -3.25 22.55 5.74
CA PHE A 109 -2.07 21.72 5.79
C PHE A 109 -1.32 21.68 4.46
N PHE A 110 -0.02 21.42 4.53
CA PHE A 110 0.85 21.15 3.39
C PHE A 110 1.81 20.04 3.72
N ILE A 111 2.07 19.14 2.77
CA ILE A 111 3.09 18.09 2.92
C ILE A 111 4.33 18.51 2.16
N LYS A 112 5.48 18.52 2.86
CA LYS A 112 6.79 18.80 2.25
C LYS A 112 7.87 17.97 2.94
N GLY A 113 8.71 17.30 2.16
CA GLY A 113 9.86 16.56 2.69
C GLY A 113 9.51 15.47 3.70
N GLY A 114 8.37 14.80 3.53
CA GLY A 114 7.89 13.78 4.48
C GLY A 114 7.32 14.35 5.78
N GLN A 115 7.08 15.66 5.86
CA GLN A 115 6.47 16.31 7.03
C GLN A 115 5.08 16.83 6.70
N VAL A 116 4.20 16.80 7.70
CA VAL A 116 2.95 17.56 7.69
C VAL A 116 3.22 18.92 8.34
N LEU A 117 2.87 19.97 7.63
CA LEU A 117 2.88 21.33 8.12
C LEU A 117 1.43 21.81 8.25
N ILE A 118 1.07 22.38 9.39
CA ILE A 118 -0.26 22.93 9.68
C ILE A 118 -0.17 24.41 10.05
N SER A 119 -1.09 25.21 9.49
CA SER A 119 -1.27 26.63 9.80
C SER A 119 -2.75 26.92 10.12
N PRO A 120 -3.08 27.55 11.26
CA PRO A 120 -2.16 27.93 12.32
C PRO A 120 -1.60 26.70 13.05
N ALA A 121 -0.35 26.77 13.53
CA ALA A 121 0.34 25.63 14.17
C ALA A 121 -0.42 25.08 15.39
N SER A 122 -1.24 25.90 16.06
CA SER A 122 -2.10 25.49 17.17
C SER A 122 -3.16 24.46 16.78
N ALA A 123 -3.50 24.33 15.50
CA ALA A 123 -4.45 23.32 15.03
C ALA A 123 -3.84 21.92 14.90
N ALA A 124 -2.52 21.77 15.10
CA ALA A 124 -1.82 20.50 14.92
C ALA A 124 -1.95 19.55 16.12
N ALA A 125 -1.95 20.07 17.35
CA ALA A 125 -1.97 19.23 18.54
C ALA A 125 -3.27 18.41 18.63
N GLY A 126 -3.14 17.09 18.59
CA GLY A 126 -4.25 16.15 18.58
C GLY A 126 -4.98 16.04 17.23
N ALA A 127 -4.46 16.66 16.16
CA ALA A 127 -4.99 16.44 14.82
C ALA A 127 -4.66 15.01 14.37
N VAL A 128 -5.60 14.37 13.67
CA VAL A 128 -5.47 13.01 13.16
C VAL A 128 -5.22 13.06 11.66
N VAL A 129 -4.18 12.36 11.22
CA VAL A 129 -3.81 12.13 9.82
C VAL A 129 -4.19 10.70 9.47
N ASP A 130 -5.22 10.53 8.67
CA ASP A 130 -5.63 9.28 8.07
C ASP A 130 -4.82 9.05 6.77
N TYR A 131 -4.13 7.92 6.68
CA TYR A 131 -3.19 7.62 5.60
C TYR A 131 -3.23 6.15 5.17
N VAL A 132 -2.71 5.88 3.98
CA VAL A 132 -2.47 4.53 3.47
C VAL A 132 -1.02 4.17 3.73
N SER A 133 -0.81 3.05 4.41
CA SER A 133 0.52 2.48 4.64
C SER A 133 1.07 1.84 3.36
N LYS A 134 2.37 1.96 3.14
CA LYS A 134 3.10 1.25 2.07
C LYS A 134 3.34 -0.21 2.42
N ASN A 135 3.15 -0.59 3.69
CA ASN A 135 3.38 -1.93 4.18
C ASN A 135 2.14 -2.78 3.88
N TRP A 136 2.25 -3.66 2.87
CA TRP A 136 1.17 -4.52 2.39
C TRP A 136 1.39 -6.01 2.72
N ILE A 137 2.53 -6.34 3.33
CA ILE A 137 2.90 -7.68 3.77
C ILE A 137 2.77 -7.72 5.30
N LEU A 138 2.35 -8.85 5.85
CA LEU A 138 2.35 -9.13 7.28
C LEU A 138 3.32 -10.28 7.57
N HIS A 139 4.33 -9.98 8.38
CA HIS A 139 5.21 -10.97 9.00
C HIS A 139 4.71 -11.22 10.42
N ASP A 140 4.40 -12.46 10.77
CA ASP A 140 4.01 -12.81 12.14
C ASP A 140 5.26 -13.27 12.92
N PRO A 141 5.62 -12.68 14.08
CA PRO A 141 4.91 -11.65 14.85
C PRO A 141 5.41 -10.21 14.66
N ASP A 142 6.40 -9.96 13.79
CA ASP A 142 7.08 -8.65 13.71
C ASP A 142 6.22 -7.53 13.12
N GLY A 143 5.12 -7.88 12.44
CA GLY A 143 4.11 -6.96 11.95
C GLY A 143 4.24 -6.59 10.47
N PRO A 144 3.60 -5.48 10.05
CA PRO A 144 3.51 -5.13 8.63
C PRO A 144 4.84 -4.63 8.04
N GLN A 145 5.17 -5.07 6.83
CA GLN A 145 6.33 -4.64 6.06
C GLN A 145 6.01 -4.42 4.57
N ALA A 146 6.97 -3.85 3.83
CA ALA A 146 6.82 -3.53 2.40
C ALA A 146 7.56 -4.49 1.47
N THR A 147 8.38 -5.39 2.02
CA THR A 147 9.18 -6.34 1.24
C THR A 147 9.06 -7.72 1.88
N PHE A 148 8.89 -8.75 1.06
CA PHE A 148 8.88 -10.12 1.55
C PHE A 148 10.24 -10.43 2.19
N SER A 149 10.22 -11.02 3.38
CA SER A 149 11.38 -11.43 4.16
C SER A 149 11.35 -12.90 4.60
N ALA A 150 10.25 -13.62 4.35
CA ALA A 150 10.11 -15.03 4.71
C ALA A 150 9.03 -15.75 3.88
N ASP A 151 9.08 -17.09 3.89
CA ASP A 151 8.14 -17.97 3.18
C ASP A 151 6.72 -17.95 3.78
N ASP A 152 6.62 -17.66 5.08
CA ASP A 152 5.39 -17.58 5.84
C ASP A 152 4.74 -16.19 5.83
N ASP A 153 5.37 -15.21 5.17
CA ASP A 153 4.79 -13.89 4.95
C ASP A 153 3.43 -13.98 4.25
N THR A 154 2.49 -13.15 4.69
CA THR A 154 1.13 -13.10 4.13
C THR A 154 0.80 -11.71 3.59
N THR A 155 -0.18 -11.60 2.70
CA THR A 155 -0.60 -10.31 2.13
C THR A 155 -1.77 -9.69 2.88
N LEU A 156 -1.80 -8.35 2.93
CA LEU A 156 -2.90 -7.57 3.50
C LEU A 156 -4.04 -7.29 2.50
N PHE A 157 -3.88 -7.72 1.26
CA PHE A 157 -4.95 -7.80 0.25
C PHE A 157 -5.27 -9.28 -0.04
N PRO A 158 -6.40 -9.58 -0.72
CA PRO A 158 -6.80 -10.95 -1.02
C PRO A 158 -5.74 -11.74 -1.79
N GLU A 159 -5.34 -12.87 -1.22
CA GLU A 159 -4.11 -13.54 -1.63
C GLU A 159 -4.20 -14.16 -3.05
N ARG A 160 -5.41 -14.46 -3.53
CA ARG A 160 -5.64 -14.93 -4.91
C ARG A 160 -5.17 -13.93 -5.99
N LEU A 161 -5.20 -12.63 -5.68
CA LEU A 161 -4.71 -11.61 -6.59
C LEU A 161 -3.21 -11.72 -6.78
N LEU A 162 -2.47 -12.12 -5.74
CA LEU A 162 -1.03 -12.36 -5.82
C LEU A 162 -0.75 -13.53 -6.78
N VAL A 163 -1.46 -14.66 -6.62
CA VAL A 163 -1.31 -15.84 -7.48
C VAL A 163 -1.55 -15.50 -8.95
N LYS A 164 -2.69 -14.86 -9.27
CA LYS A 164 -2.99 -14.42 -10.64
C LYS A 164 -1.94 -13.44 -11.16
N GLY A 165 -1.50 -12.51 -10.31
CA GLY A 165 -0.44 -11.55 -10.60
C GLY A 165 0.89 -12.23 -11.00
N ILE A 166 1.28 -13.28 -10.28
CA ILE A 166 2.48 -14.07 -10.58
C ILE A 166 2.32 -14.80 -11.92
N ILE A 167 1.19 -15.46 -12.17
CA ILE A 167 0.97 -16.31 -13.35
C ILE A 167 1.09 -15.51 -14.65
N TRP A 168 0.40 -14.37 -14.78
CA TRP A 168 0.43 -13.62 -16.04
C TRP A 168 1.81 -13.00 -16.29
N ARG A 169 2.51 -12.57 -15.23
CA ARG A 169 3.88 -12.04 -15.31
C ARG A 169 4.88 -13.11 -15.73
N TRP A 170 4.74 -14.31 -15.19
CA TRP A 170 5.55 -15.45 -15.58
C TRP A 170 5.33 -15.81 -17.05
N LYS A 171 4.07 -15.95 -17.49
CA LYS A 171 3.76 -16.24 -18.89
C LYS A 171 4.32 -15.17 -19.84
N ARG A 172 4.16 -13.90 -19.48
CA ARG A 172 4.74 -12.77 -20.22
C ARG A 172 6.26 -12.86 -20.30
N GLN A 173 6.95 -13.16 -19.21
CA GLN A 173 8.41 -13.33 -19.19
C GLN A 173 8.87 -14.49 -20.10
N LYS A 174 8.08 -15.57 -20.18
CA LYS A 174 8.37 -16.73 -21.04
C LYS A 174 7.93 -16.53 -22.50
N GLY A 175 7.29 -15.42 -22.85
CA GLY A 175 6.76 -15.17 -24.20
C GLY A 175 5.56 -16.03 -24.56
N LEU A 176 4.82 -16.52 -23.57
CA LEU A 176 3.58 -17.27 -23.74
C LEU A 176 2.38 -16.32 -23.78
N ALA A 177 1.25 -16.77 -24.33
CA ALA A 177 -0.01 -16.01 -24.29
C ALA A 177 -0.42 -15.76 -22.82
N TYR A 178 -0.68 -14.50 -22.48
CA TYR A 178 -0.92 -14.06 -21.10
C TYR A 178 -2.12 -13.09 -20.98
N GLU A 179 -2.66 -12.65 -22.12
CA GLU A 179 -3.68 -11.62 -22.22
C GLU A 179 -4.96 -12.00 -21.49
N ASP A 180 -5.40 -13.26 -21.62
CA ASP A 180 -6.58 -13.77 -20.93
C ASP A 180 -6.38 -13.81 -19.40
N ASN A 181 -5.20 -14.23 -18.93
CA ASN A 181 -4.89 -14.25 -17.49
C ASN A 181 -4.77 -12.84 -16.92
N LEU A 182 -4.25 -11.88 -17.71
CA LEU A 182 -4.23 -10.48 -17.32
C LEU A 182 -5.66 -9.92 -17.24
N ALA A 183 -6.52 -10.21 -18.22
CA ALA A 183 -7.91 -9.77 -18.20
C ALA A 183 -8.68 -10.33 -16.99
N GLU A 184 -8.44 -11.59 -16.65
CA GLU A 184 -9.02 -12.23 -15.46
C GLU A 184 -8.51 -11.60 -14.17
N PHE A 185 -7.19 -11.33 -14.07
CA PHE A 185 -6.61 -10.61 -12.93
C PHE A 185 -7.22 -9.22 -12.75
N GLU A 186 -7.38 -8.46 -13.84
CA GLU A 186 -7.96 -7.12 -13.81
C GLU A 186 -9.44 -7.13 -13.38
N ALA A 187 -10.21 -8.12 -13.85
CA ALA A 187 -11.60 -8.31 -13.45
C ALA A 187 -11.73 -8.64 -11.96
N ASP A 188 -10.95 -9.61 -11.47
CA ASP A 188 -10.94 -10.00 -10.06
C ASP A 188 -10.46 -8.87 -9.15
N LEU A 189 -9.44 -8.12 -9.59
CA LEU A 189 -8.94 -6.97 -8.86
C LEU A 189 -10.04 -5.93 -8.69
N ALA A 190 -10.76 -5.58 -9.76
CA ALA A 190 -11.86 -4.63 -9.68
C ALA A 190 -12.97 -5.12 -8.72
N GLN A 191 -13.31 -6.41 -8.77
CA GLN A 191 -14.28 -7.02 -7.86
C GLN A 191 -13.81 -6.93 -6.40
N GLU A 192 -12.55 -7.27 -6.12
CA GLU A 192 -12.00 -7.27 -4.75
C GLU A 192 -11.87 -5.87 -4.18
N ILE A 193 -11.54 -4.87 -5.00
CA ILE A 193 -11.54 -3.47 -4.56
C ILE A 193 -12.93 -3.04 -4.12
N ASN A 194 -13.99 -3.46 -4.82
CA ASN A 194 -15.36 -3.14 -4.44
C ASN A 194 -15.80 -3.89 -3.17
N ALA A 195 -15.46 -5.18 -3.09
CA ALA A 195 -15.77 -6.02 -1.93
C ALA A 195 -15.08 -5.50 -0.65
N ASP A 196 -13.80 -5.11 -0.73
CA ASP A 196 -13.02 -4.58 0.40
C ASP A 196 -13.60 -3.26 0.92
N ARG A 197 -14.18 -2.43 0.04
CA ARG A 197 -14.90 -1.20 0.41
C ARG A 197 -16.27 -1.45 1.06
N GLY A 198 -16.74 -2.70 1.10
CA GLY A 198 -18.10 -3.04 1.52
C GLY A 198 -19.18 -2.64 0.50
N ALA A 199 -18.79 -2.36 -0.74
CA ALA A 199 -19.70 -2.11 -1.86
C ALA A 199 -19.96 -3.43 -2.58
N GLY A 200 -20.78 -4.29 -1.96
CA GLY A 200 -21.31 -5.52 -2.54
C GLY A 200 -22.75 -5.35 -3.04
#